data_AF-V4PAN5-F1
#
_entry.id   AF-V4PAN5-F1
#
_cell.length_a   1.000
_cell.length_b   1.000
_cell.length_c   1.000
_cell.angle_alpha   90.00
_cell.angle_beta   90.00
_cell.angle_gamma   90.00
#
_symmetry.space_group_name_H-M   'P 1'
#
loop_
_entity.id
_entity.type
_entity.pdbx_description
1 polymer ?
#
loop_
_entity_poly.entity_id
_entity_poly.type
_entity_poly.pdbx_seq_one_letter_code
_entity_poly.pdbx_strand_id
1 'polypeptide(L)'
;MTLNPFNEIARHAFVTEQMQAFKVGIREGRAAREKLQARIEAMTSVRFGEDDKVALRDYLRKLSWMYRKGEIDQRTTEQGLNKVVMAAAANSPDVLHYIRA
;
A
#
# COMPACT_ATOMS: atom_id res chain seq x y z
N MET A 1 -13.75 8.95 4.38
CA MET A 1 -13.83 9.00 2.90
C MET A 1 -13.79 7.58 2.38
N THR A 2 -14.87 7.12 1.74
CA THR A 2 -14.90 5.82 1.08
C THR A 2 -14.18 5.99 -0.27
N LEU A 3 -13.01 5.38 -0.43
CA LEU A 3 -12.33 5.35 -1.72
C LEU A 3 -13.22 4.59 -2.71
N ASN A 4 -13.54 5.18 -3.87
CA ASN A 4 -14.09 4.41 -4.99
C ASN A 4 -12.91 3.86 -5.80
N PRO A 5 -12.55 2.57 -5.65
CA PRO A 5 -11.37 2.00 -6.31
C PRO A 5 -11.55 1.83 -7.81
N PHE A 6 -12.78 1.86 -8.32
CA PHE A 6 -13.09 1.77 -9.75
C PHE A 6 -13.00 3.13 -10.45
N ASN A 7 -12.94 4.22 -9.68
CA ASN A 7 -12.67 5.55 -10.21
C ASN A 7 -11.14 5.77 -10.26
N GLU A 8 -10.60 5.81 -11.49
CA GLU A 8 -9.17 5.97 -11.73
C GLU A 8 -8.58 7.25 -11.12
N ILE A 9 -9.32 8.35 -11.14
CA ILE A 9 -8.90 9.64 -10.58
C ILE A 9 -8.79 9.53 -9.05
N ALA A 10 -9.79 8.94 -8.40
CA ALA A 10 -9.78 8.75 -6.94
C ALA A 10 -8.64 7.83 -6.49
N ARG A 11 -8.37 6.77 -7.26
CA ARG A 11 -7.28 5.84 -7.03
C ARG A 11 -5.91 6.48 -7.23
N HIS A 12 -5.73 7.26 -8.30
CA HIS A 12 -4.50 8.00 -8.55
C HIS A 12 -4.22 9.04 -7.47
N ALA A 13 -5.25 9.78 -7.04
CA ALA A 13 -5.14 10.74 -5.93
C ALA A 13 -4.73 10.04 -4.62
N PHE A 14 -5.33 8.88 -4.32
CA PHE A 14 -4.97 8.08 -3.15
C PHE A 14 -3.51 7.61 -3.21
N VAL A 15 -3.09 6.99 -4.32
CA VAL A 15 -1.71 6.50 -4.49
C VAL A 15 -0.71 7.65 -4.38
N THR A 16 -1.03 8.80 -4.97
CA THR A 16 -0.22 10.02 -4.88
C THR A 16 -0.10 10.53 -3.44
N GLU A 17 -1.20 10.58 -2.69
CA GLU A 17 -1.21 10.96 -1.26
C GLU A 17 -0.30 10.02 -0.44
N GLN A 18 -0.40 8.71 -0.66
CA GLN A 18 0.42 7.74 0.07
C GLN A 18 1.90 7.85 -0.32
N MET A 19 2.20 8.12 -1.59
CA MET A 19 3.57 8.36 -2.03
C MET A 19 4.19 9.62 -1.42
N GLN A 20 3.41 10.69 -1.27
CA GLN A 20 3.88 11.86 -0.54
C GLN A 20 4.20 11.52 0.92
N ALA A 21 3.35 10.73 1.58
CA ALA A 21 3.64 10.24 2.93
C ALA A 21 4.91 9.35 2.99
N PHE A 22 5.21 8.58 1.94
CA PHE A 22 6.47 7.83 1.83
C PHE A 22 7.70 8.73 1.67
N LYS A 23 7.58 9.85 0.94
CA LYS A 23 8.68 10.79 0.68
C LYS A 23 9.09 11.61 1.90
N VAL A 24 8.16 11.95 2.80
CA VAL A 24 8.41 12.88 3.92
C VAL A 24 9.34 12.31 5.01
N GLY A 25 9.51 10.98 5.10
CA GLY A 25 10.74 10.36 5.64
C GLY A 25 11.05 10.46 7.15
N ILE A 26 11.20 9.27 7.75
CA ILE A 26 11.89 8.93 9.01
C ILE A 26 11.03 8.89 10.30
N ARG A 27 10.44 9.98 10.80
CA ARG A 27 9.48 9.87 11.95
C ARG A 27 8.10 9.40 11.50
N GLU A 28 7.66 9.88 10.35
CA GLU A 28 6.37 9.51 9.77
C GLU A 28 6.43 8.20 9.00
N GLY A 29 7.60 7.68 8.61
CA GLY A 29 7.68 6.47 7.77
C GLY A 29 7.06 5.23 8.42
N ARG A 30 7.15 5.07 9.74
CA ARG A 30 6.45 3.98 10.45
C ARG A 30 4.95 4.26 10.57
N ALA A 31 4.57 5.43 11.07
CA ALA A 31 3.18 5.81 11.26
C ALA A 31 2.40 5.88 9.93
N ALA A 32 3.02 6.32 8.85
CA ALA A 32 2.48 6.36 7.50
C ALA A 32 2.28 4.94 6.95
N ARG A 33 3.25 4.03 7.14
CA ARG A 33 3.08 2.61 6.79
C ARG A 33 1.98 1.94 7.59
N GLU A 34 1.88 2.19 8.89
CA GLU A 34 0.81 1.66 9.74
C GLU A 34 -0.56 2.23 9.36
N LYS A 35 -0.67 3.54 9.08
CA LYS A 35 -1.89 4.17 8.56
C LYS A 35 -2.29 3.61 7.20
N LEU A 36 -1.32 3.41 6.31
CA LEU A 36 -1.55 2.83 4.99
C LEU A 36 -2.01 1.38 5.11
N GLN A 37 -1.35 0.59 5.96
CA GLN A 37 -1.77 -0.77 6.28
C GLN A 37 -3.21 -0.80 6.80
N ALA A 38 -3.55 0.01 7.80
CA ALA A 38 -4.90 0.08 8.34
C ALA A 38 -5.94 0.52 7.28
N ARG A 39 -5.57 1.45 6.39
CA ARG A 39 -6.42 1.85 5.26
C ARG A 39 -6.63 0.69 4.28
N ILE A 40 -5.59 -0.06 3.92
CA ILE A 40 -5.69 -1.22 3.03
C ILE A 40 -6.56 -2.32 3.67
N GLU A 41 -6.35 -2.60 4.96
CA GLU A 41 -7.18 -3.55 5.73
C GLU A 41 -8.65 -3.11 5.77
N ALA A 42 -8.93 -1.81 5.93
CA ALA A 42 -10.30 -1.28 5.94
C ALA A 42 -10.95 -1.20 4.56
N MET A 43 -10.16 -1.23 3.47
CA MET A 43 -10.65 -1.20 2.09
C MET A 43 -11.19 -2.54 1.61
N THR A 44 -10.92 -3.61 2.36
CA THR A 44 -11.21 -4.98 1.94
C THR A 44 -11.99 -5.73 3.01
N SER A 45 -12.88 -6.61 2.56
CA SER A 45 -13.58 -7.58 3.40
C SER A 45 -12.81 -8.90 3.49
N VAL A 46 -11.68 -9.03 2.78
CA VAL A 46 -10.77 -10.17 2.90
C VAL A 46 -10.22 -10.18 4.33
N ARG A 47 -10.32 -11.33 5.01
CA ARG A 47 -9.77 -11.47 6.36
C ARG A 47 -8.24 -11.56 6.29
N PHE A 48 -7.57 -10.58 6.91
CA PHE A 48 -6.14 -10.63 7.16
C PHE A 48 -5.88 -11.38 8.48
N GLY A 49 -5.23 -12.54 8.39
CA GLY A 49 -4.66 -13.20 9.56
C GLY A 49 -3.50 -12.40 10.16
N GLU A 50 -3.00 -12.79 11.34
CA GLU A 50 -1.85 -12.12 11.94
C GLU A 50 -0.61 -12.15 11.01
N ASP A 51 -0.36 -13.29 10.37
CA ASP A 51 0.74 -13.45 9.40
C ASP A 51 0.57 -12.54 8.17
N ASP A 52 -0.66 -12.34 7.69
CA ASP A 52 -0.95 -11.44 6.56
C ASP A 52 -0.70 -9.98 6.91
N LYS A 53 -1.02 -9.58 8.15
CA LYS A 53 -0.73 -8.24 8.65
C LYS A 53 0.77 -8.00 8.75
N VAL A 54 1.53 -9.02 9.16
CA VAL A 54 2.99 -8.97 9.17
C VAL A 54 3.54 -8.86 7.73
N ALA A 55 3.03 -9.68 6.81
CA ALA A 55 3.44 -9.65 5.40
C ALA A 55 3.16 -8.29 4.73
N LEU A 56 1.97 -7.72 4.93
CA LEU A 56 1.61 -6.40 4.40
C LEU A 56 2.55 -5.31 4.97
N ARG A 57 2.83 -5.34 6.27
CA ARG A 57 3.76 -4.42 6.91
C ARG A 57 5.17 -4.52 6.31
N ASP A 58 5.66 -5.74 6.10
CA ASP A 58 6.99 -6.00 5.55
C ASP A 58 7.08 -5.63 4.07
N TYR A 59 6.03 -5.87 3.29
CA TYR A 59 5.91 -5.41 1.90
C TYR A 59 6.02 -3.88 1.82
N LEU A 60 5.23 -3.14 2.60
CA LEU A 60 5.28 -1.67 2.62
C LEU A 60 6.64 -1.14 3.11
N ARG A 61 7.27 -1.85 4.05
CA ARG A 61 8.63 -1.53 4.52
C ARG A 61 9.67 -1.73 3.41
N LYS A 62 9.63 -2.86 2.70
CA LYS A 62 10.54 -3.19 1.60
C LYS A 62 10.40 -2.18 0.46
N LEU A 63 9.17 -1.90 0.03
CA LEU A 63 8.87 -0.94 -1.02
C LEU A 63 9.43 0.46 -0.69
N SER A 64 9.21 0.93 0.54
CA SER A 64 9.75 2.20 1.04
C SER A 64 11.28 2.22 1.09
N TRP A 65 11.89 1.10 1.48
CA TRP A 65 13.34 0.97 1.57
C TRP A 65 13.99 0.98 0.18
N MET A 66 13.46 0.21 -0.77
CA MET A 66 13.95 0.16 -2.16
C MET A 66 13.86 1.55 -2.82
N TYR A 67 12.72 2.25 -2.64
CA TYR A 67 12.56 3.61 -3.15
C TYR A 67 13.60 4.58 -2.55
N ARG A 68 13.81 4.52 -1.22
CA ARG A 68 14.80 5.36 -0.53
C ARG A 68 16.24 5.08 -0.98
N LYS A 69 16.55 3.82 -1.29
CA LYS A 69 17.86 3.41 -1.81
C LYS A 69 18.05 3.76 -3.28
N GLY A 70 17.00 4.23 -3.96
CA GLY A 70 17.03 4.50 -5.40
C GLY A 70 17.03 3.23 -6.25
N GLU A 71 16.73 2.07 -5.66
CA GLU A 71 16.64 0.79 -6.39
C GLU A 71 15.40 0.72 -7.29
N ILE A 72 14.33 1.43 -6.89
CA ILE A 72 13.12 1.61 -7.70
C ILE A 72 12.78 3.09 -7.78
N ASP A 73 12.23 3.50 -8.92
CA ASP A 73 11.75 4.86 -9.12
C ASP A 73 10.37 5.07 -8.49
N GLN A 74 9.92 6.32 -8.51
CA GLN A 74 8.61 6.70 -8.00
C GLN A 74 7.49 5.94 -8.72
N ARG A 75 7.58 5.79 -10.05
CA ARG A 75 6.57 5.12 -10.87
C ARG A 75 6.40 3.65 -10.49
N THR A 76 7.50 2.94 -10.26
CA THR A 76 7.52 1.54 -9.85
C THR A 76 6.94 1.38 -8.44
N THR A 77 7.25 2.32 -7.55
CA THR A 77 6.68 2.36 -6.19
C THR A 77 5.16 2.58 -6.23
N GLU A 78 4.70 3.54 -7.04
CA GLU A 78 3.27 3.80 -7.27
C GLU A 78 2.55 2.58 -7.84
N GLN A 79 3.15 1.91 -8.82
CA GLN A 79 2.60 0.67 -9.38
C GLN A 79 2.48 -0.44 -8.33
N GLY A 80 3.50 -0.62 -7.49
CA GLY A 80 3.48 -1.60 -6.39
C GLY A 80 2.38 -1.32 -5.37
N LEU A 81 2.17 -0.06 -5.00
CA LEU A 81 1.07 0.34 -4.12
C LEU A 81 -0.30 0.15 -4.79
N ASN A 82 -0.41 0.57 -6.04
CA ASN A 82 -1.67 0.51 -6.78
C ASN A 82 -2.18 -0.93 -6.92
N LYS A 83 -1.29 -1.91 -7.16
CA LYS A 83 -1.67 -3.34 -7.22
C LYS A 83 -2.31 -3.83 -5.93
N VAL A 84 -1.69 -3.54 -4.78
CA VAL A 84 -2.21 -3.96 -3.46
C VAL A 84 -3.54 -3.27 -3.16
N VAL A 85 -3.64 -1.96 -3.42
CA VAL A 85 -4.87 -1.19 -3.21
C VAL A 85 -6.00 -1.69 -4.09
N MET A 86 -5.73 -1.98 -5.37
CA MET A 86 -6.74 -2.52 -6.28
C MET A 86 -7.21 -3.91 -5.85
N ALA A 87 -6.28 -4.79 -5.47
CA ALA A 87 -6.64 -6.13 -5.00
C ALA A 87 -7.47 -6.07 -3.71
N ALA A 88 -7.06 -5.24 -2.75
CA ALA A 88 -7.81 -5.02 -1.51
C ALA A 88 -9.23 -4.52 -1.81
N ALA A 89 -9.34 -3.47 -2.61
CA ALA A 89 -10.62 -2.82 -2.85
C ALA A 89 -11.56 -3.63 -3.77
N ALA A 90 -11.02 -4.55 -4.57
CA ALA A 90 -11.79 -5.54 -5.30
C ALA A 90 -12.20 -6.75 -4.44
N ASN A 91 -11.82 -6.79 -3.15
CA ASN A 91 -11.93 -7.96 -2.28
C ASN A 91 -11.27 -9.21 -2.88
N SER A 92 -10.23 -9.02 -3.71
CA SER A 92 -9.52 -10.13 -4.34
C SER A 92 -8.56 -10.77 -3.33
N PRO A 93 -8.53 -12.12 -3.23
CA PRO A 93 -7.51 -12.83 -2.44
C PRO A 93 -6.08 -12.58 -2.95
N ASP A 94 -5.92 -12.03 -4.17
CA ASP A 94 -4.62 -11.62 -4.72
C ASP A 94 -3.87 -10.62 -3.83
N VAL A 95 -4.58 -9.86 -3.00
CA VAL A 95 -3.94 -8.97 -2.03
C VAL A 95 -2.98 -9.73 -1.11
N LEU A 96 -3.33 -10.96 -0.73
CA LEU A 96 -2.50 -11.84 0.10
C LEU A 96 -1.30 -12.40 -0.67
N HIS A 97 -1.47 -12.65 -1.97
CA HIS A 97 -0.39 -13.09 -2.85
C HIS A 97 0.63 -11.97 -3.08
N TYR A 98 0.18 -10.74 -3.33
CA TYR A 98 1.08 -9.61 -3.59
C TYR A 98 1.94 -9.20 -2.39
N ILE A 99 1.40 -9.30 -1.17
CA ILE A 99 2.15 -8.96 0.05
C ILE A 99 3.15 -10.04 0.47
N ARG A 100 3.03 -11.26 -0.07
CA ARG A 100 3.90 -12.41 0.22
C ARG A 100 4.96 -12.68 -0.85
N ALA A 101 4.88 -12.01 -2.01
CA ALA A 101 5.84 -12.11 -3.12
C ALA A 101 7.12 -11.29 -2.84
#